data_AF-A0A6P2A8H3-F1
#
_entry.id   AF-A0A6P2A8H3-F1
#
_cell.length_a   1.000
_cell.length_b   1.000
_cell.length_c   1.000
_cell.angle_alpha   90.00
_cell.angle_beta   90.00
_cell.angle_gamma   90.00
#
_symmetry.space_group_name_H-M   'P 1'
#
loop_
_entity.id
_entity.type
_entity.pdbx_description
1 polymer ?
#
loop_
_entity_poly.entity_id
_entity_poly.type
_entity_poly.pdbx_seq_one_letter_code
_entity_poly.pdbx_strand_id
1 'polypeptide(L)' 'MRMILVLLALLIVGLLVYQQLGGLPERSIEPPDGEAASQAPRVPQRPQDLPDFERDMQQFMQDSAEERRQRLDALEH' A
#
# COMPACT_ATOMS: atom_id res chain seq x y z
N MET A 1 36.96 22.61 -20.73
CA MET A 1 35.61 23.00 -20.26
C MET A 1 34.50 22.12 -20.83
N ARG A 2 34.37 21.97 -22.16
CA ARG A 2 33.32 21.13 -22.78
C ARG A 2 33.31 19.66 -22.31
N MET A 3 34.49 19.06 -22.12
CA MET A 3 34.61 17.66 -21.69
C MET A 3 34.12 17.44 -20.25
N ILE A 4 34.33 18.43 -19.37
CA ILE A 4 33.88 18.40 -17.97
C ILE A 4 32.35 18.49 -17.90
N LEU A 5 31.74 19.31 -18.77
CA LEU A 5 30.28 19.41 -18.87
C LEU A 5 29.64 18.10 -19.34
N VAL A 6 30.28 17.40 -20.29
CA VAL A 6 29.80 16.09 -20.76
C VAL A 6 29.90 15.05 -19.65
N LEU A 7 30.98 15.03 -18.88
CA LEU A 7 31.14 14.14 -17.72
C LEU A 7 30.07 14.41 -16.65
N LEU A 8 29.78 15.67 -16.36
CA LEU A 8 28.73 16.06 -15.42
C LEU A 8 27.34 15.63 -15.89
N ALA A 9 27.04 15.81 -17.18
CA ALA A 9 25.77 15.37 -17.75
C ALA A 9 25.60 13.86 -17.67
N LEU A 10 26.65 13.08 -18.00
CA LEU A 10 26.64 11.62 -17.88
C LEU A 10 26.47 11.17 -16.43
N LEU A 11 27.11 11.87 -15.48
CA LEU A 11 26.99 11.57 -14.06
C LEU A 11 25.57 11.80 -13.54
N ILE A 12 24.93 12.89 -13.94
CA ILE A 12 23.54 13.19 -13.58
C ILE A 12 22.60 12.13 -14.16
N VAL A 13 22.72 11.81 -15.46
CA VAL A 13 21.88 10.79 -16.11
C VAL A 13 22.06 9.43 -15.47
N GLY A 14 23.31 9.02 -15.20
CA GLY A 14 23.61 7.76 -14.50
C GLY A 14 23.00 7.71 -13.09
N LEU A 15 23.06 8.82 -12.36
CA LEU A 15 22.46 8.94 -11.03
C LEU A 15 20.93 8.86 -11.07
N LEU A 16 20.29 9.50 -12.06
CA LEU A 16 18.83 9.42 -12.24
C LEU A 16 18.37 8.02 -12.61
N VAL A 17 19.11 7.35 -13.50
CA VAL A 17 18.84 5.95 -13.88
C VAL A 17 19.04 5.05 -12.65
N TYR A 18 20.11 5.24 -11.89
CA TYR A 18 20.33 4.51 -10.64
C TYR A 18 19.22 4.75 -9.61
N GLN A 19 18.72 5.99 -9.45
CA GLN A 19 17.58 6.28 -8.58
C GLN A 19 16.27 5.68 -9.12
N GLN A 20 16.07 5.58 -10.43
CA GLN A 20 14.88 4.94 -10.98
C GLN A 20 14.92 3.42 -10.87
N LEU A 21 16.11 2.80 -10.94
CA LEU A 21 16.25 1.34 -10.79
C LEU A 21 16.42 0.89 -9.33
N GLY A 22 17.05 1.70 -8.48
CA GLY A 22 17.37 1.40 -7.08
C GLY A 22 16.54 2.18 -6.07
N GLY A 23 15.67 3.10 -6.51
CA GLY A 23 14.81 3.92 -5.68
C GLY A 23 13.35 3.52 -5.80
N LEU A 24 13.03 2.25 -5.54
CA LEU A 24 11.98 2.10 -4.54
C LEU A 24 12.66 2.55 -3.25
N PRO A 25 12.18 3.59 -2.54
CA PRO A 25 12.54 3.66 -1.14
C PRO A 25 12.31 2.24 -0.60
N GLU A 26 13.23 1.71 0.20
CA GLU A 26 12.78 0.86 1.28
C GLU A 26 11.75 1.73 2.02
N ARG A 27 10.49 1.68 1.56
CA ARG A 27 9.40 1.53 2.47
C ARG A 27 9.88 0.36 3.30
N SER A 28 10.50 0.68 4.43
CA SER A 28 10.16 -0.04 5.64
C SER A 28 8.68 -0.27 5.48
N ILE A 29 8.32 -1.51 5.22
CA ILE A 29 6.98 -1.97 5.50
C ILE A 29 6.95 -1.89 7.02
N GLU A 30 6.83 -0.67 7.52
CA GLU A 30 6.22 -0.42 8.79
C GLU A 30 4.87 -1.09 8.58
N PRO A 31 4.60 -2.22 9.26
CA PRO A 31 3.26 -2.77 9.24
C PRO A 31 2.36 -1.59 9.56
N PRO A 32 1.26 -1.36 8.82
CA PRO A 32 0.42 -0.21 9.05
C PRO A 32 0.01 -0.16 10.52
N ASP A 33 0.75 0.63 11.30
CA ASP A 33 0.40 1.08 12.63
C ASP A 33 -0.67 2.13 12.39
N GLY A 34 -1.88 1.64 12.23
CA GLY A 34 -2.99 2.44 11.80
C GLY A 34 -4.18 1.53 11.68
N GLU A 35 -5.03 1.61 12.68
CA GLU A 35 -6.42 1.14 12.86
C GLU A 35 -7.19 0.65 11.61
N ALA A 36 -6.87 1.13 10.40
CA ALA A 36 -7.31 0.57 9.12
C ALA A 36 -6.90 -0.89 8.87
N ALA A 37 -5.77 -1.37 9.43
CA ALA A 37 -5.35 -2.77 9.33
C ALA A 37 -5.97 -3.68 10.41
N SER A 38 -6.63 -3.11 11.43
CA SER A 38 -7.25 -3.90 12.50
C SER A 38 -8.59 -4.52 12.11
N GLN A 39 -9.27 -3.99 11.09
CA GLN A 39 -10.60 -4.48 10.70
C GLN A 39 -10.56 -5.40 9.47
N ALA A 40 -9.55 -5.27 8.61
CA ALA A 40 -9.43 -6.12 7.43
C ALA A 40 -8.99 -7.53 7.83
N PRO A 41 -9.69 -8.60 7.39
CA PRO A 41 -9.30 -9.98 7.67
C PRO A 41 -7.87 -10.26 7.20
N ARG A 42 -7.07 -10.90 8.05
CA ARG A 42 -5.68 -11.21 7.75
C ARG A 42 -5.60 -12.33 6.72
N VAL A 43 -4.80 -12.14 5.67
CA VAL A 43 -4.60 -13.16 4.63
C VAL A 43 -4.01 -14.43 5.24
N PRO A 44 -4.65 -15.60 5.05
CA PRO A 44 -4.18 -16.85 5.63
C PRO A 44 -2.85 -17.27 4.97
N GLN A 45 -1.89 -17.66 5.80
CA GLN A 45 -0.58 -18.14 5.34
C GLN A 45 -0.56 -19.66 5.11
N ARG A 46 -1.64 -20.36 5.50
CA ARG A 46 -1.80 -21.80 5.30
C ARG A 46 -3.11 -22.10 4.59
N PRO A 47 -3.16 -23.10 3.70
CA PRO A 47 -4.37 -23.44 2.95
C PRO A 47 -5.55 -23.87 3.82
N GLN A 48 -5.27 -24.44 5.00
CA GLN A 48 -6.27 -24.89 5.96
C GLN A 48 -7.08 -23.76 6.62
N ASP A 49 -6.55 -22.53 6.62
CA ASP A 49 -7.18 -21.35 7.22
C ASP A 49 -7.96 -20.51 6.19
N LEU A 50 -7.99 -20.96 4.93
CA LEU A 50 -8.75 -20.33 3.84
C LEU A 50 -10.28 -20.28 4.07
N PRO A 51 -10.96 -21.34 4.54
CA PRO A 51 -12.42 -21.28 4.73
C PRO A 51 -12.87 -20.32 5.82
N ASP A 52 -12.05 -20.12 6.86
CA ASP A 52 -12.34 -19.16 7.92
C ASP A 52 -12.09 -17.72 7.44
N PHE A 53 -11.03 -17.49 6.67
CA PHE A 53 -10.80 -16.20 6.02
C PHE A 53 -11.94 -15.79 5.08
N GLU A 54 -12.49 -16.72 4.29
CA GLU A 54 -13.63 -16.45 3.41
C GLU A 54 -14.88 -16.02 4.18
N ARG A 55 -15.11 -16.60 5.36
CA ARG A 55 -16.21 -16.21 6.25
C ARG A 55 -15.98 -14.81 6.81
N ASP A 56 -14.77 -14.53 7.28
CA ASP A 56 -14.40 -13.24 7.86
C ASP A 56 -14.45 -12.12 6.80
N MET A 57 -14.07 -12.40 5.56
CA MET A 57 -14.18 -11.46 4.42
C MET A 57 -15.63 -11.08 4.10
N GLN A 58 -16.53 -12.07 4.10
CA GLN A 58 -17.95 -11.83 3.84
C GLN A 58 -18.58 -10.96 4.93
N GLN A 59 -18.20 -11.19 6.18
CA GLN A 59 -18.68 -10.39 7.30
C GLN A 59 -18.12 -8.96 7.25
N PHE A 60 -16.80 -8.82 7.05
CA PHE A 60 -16.15 -7.52 6.89
C PHE A 60 -16.77 -6.66 5.78
N MET A 61 -17.14 -7.29 4.65
CA MET A 61 -17.79 -6.58 3.54
C MET A 61 -19.21 -6.10 3.90
N GLN A 62 -19.97 -6.89 4.65
CA GLN A 62 -21.31 -6.52 5.12
C GLN A 62 -21.22 -5.36 6.11
N ASP A 63 -20.36 -5.47 7.12
CA ASP A 63 -20.15 -4.42 8.13
C ASP A 63 -19.69 -3.11 7.46
N SER A 64 -18.75 -3.19 6.51
CA SER A 64 -18.27 -2.03 5.76
C SER A 64 -19.36 -1.37 4.91
N ALA A 65 -20.29 -2.15 4.34
CA ALA A 65 -21.40 -1.64 3.56
C ALA A 65 -22.42 -0.91 4.44
N GLU A 66 -22.70 -1.45 5.63
CA GLU A 66 -23.56 -0.82 6.63
C GLU A 66 -22.95 0.46 7.19
N GLU A 67 -21.65 0.44 7.50
CA GLU A 67 -20.94 1.62 8.00
C GLU A 67 -20.88 2.73 6.96
N ARG A 68 -20.72 2.39 5.68
CA ARG A 68 -20.78 3.37 4.57
C ARG A 68 -22.18 3.96 4.44
N ARG A 69 -23.25 3.17 4.60
CA ARG A 69 -24.63 3.68 4.57
C ARG A 69 -24.88 4.64 5.72
N GLN A 70 -24.55 4.26 6.95
CA GLN A 70 -24.67 5.12 8.13
C GLN A 70 -23.91 6.44 7.96
N ARG A 71 -22.70 6.41 7.37
CA ARG A 71 -21.93 7.62 7.07
C ARG A 71 -22.61 8.51 6.03
N LEU A 72 -23.27 7.94 5.03
CA LEU A 72 -24.01 8.71 4.02
C LEU A 72 -25.29 9.32 4.62
N ASP A 73 -26.05 8.57 5.41
CA ASP A 73 -27.24 9.07 6.13
C ASP A 73 -26.88 10.20 7.12
N ALA A 74 -25.73 10.07 7.82
CA ALA A 74 -25.23 11.09 8.74
C ALA A 74 -24.72 12.38 8.05
N LEU A 75 -24.43 12.33 6.75
CA LEU A 75 -24.05 13.50 5.94
C LEU A 75 -25.27 14.18 5.30
N GLU A 76 -26.42 13.51 5.26
CA GLU A 76 -27.66 14.00 4.66
C GLU A 76 -28.57 14.73 5.69
N HIS A 77 -28.21 14.70 6.98
CA HIS A 77 -28.82 15.49 8.07
C HIS A 77 -27.93 16.66 8.49
#